data_AF-A0A1M3D7N5-F1
#
_entry.id   AF-A0A1M3D7N5-F1
#
_cell.length_a   1.000
_cell.length_b   1.000
_cell.length_c   1.000
_cell.angle_alpha   90.00
_cell.angle_beta   90.00
_cell.angle_gamma   90.00
#
_symmetry.space_group_name_H-M   'P 1'
#
loop_
_entity.id
_entity.type
_entity.pdbx_description
1 polymer ?
#
loop_
_entity_poly.entity_id
_entity_poly.type
_entity_poly.pdbx_seq_one_letter_code
_entity_poly.pdbx_strand_id
1 'polypeptide(L)' 'MIRSWLQTKGKVTVMALDDSFTLTNGVKIPKLGLDTWRVCDDEVGRTARAAIGLGHSHVDIA' A
#
# COMPACT_ATOMS: atom_id res chain seq x y z
N MET A 1 -12.49 -13.21 -23.56
CA MET A 1 -12.05 -11.80 -23.65
C MET A 1 -11.80 -11.34 -22.22
N ILE A 2 -10.62 -11.07 -21.66
CA ILE A 2 -9.35 -10.53 -22.18
C ILE A 2 -8.22 -11.03 -21.24
N ARG A 3 -7.17 -11.62 -21.85
CA ARG A 3 -5.74 -11.72 -21.44
C ARG A 3 -5.37 -12.39 -20.11
N SER A 4 -5.30 -13.73 -20.15
CA SER A 4 -4.18 -14.49 -19.57
C SER A 4 -3.02 -14.40 -20.56
N TRP A 5 -1.87 -13.80 -20.21
CA TRP A 5 -0.56 -14.03 -20.83
C TRP A 5 0.57 -13.42 -19.96
N LEU A 6 1.47 -14.31 -19.54
CA LEU A 6 2.91 -14.12 -19.31
C LEU A 6 3.40 -13.03 -18.32
N GLN A 7 3.82 -13.47 -17.12
CA GLN A 7 4.86 -12.78 -16.35
C GLN A 7 5.91 -13.81 -15.86
N THR A 8 6.76 -14.28 -16.78
CA THR A 8 8.02 -14.94 -16.41
C THR A 8 9.19 -14.28 -17.14
N LYS A 9 9.64 -13.15 -16.59
CA LYS A 9 11.03 -12.67 -16.70
C LYS A 9 11.40 -12.09 -15.34
N GLY A 10 12.05 -12.91 -14.51
CA GLY A 10 12.18 -12.69 -13.07
C GLY A 10 10.84 -12.89 -12.35
N LYS A 11 10.84 -13.46 -11.15
CA LYS A 11 9.64 -13.58 -10.32
C LYS A 11 9.23 -12.18 -9.84
N VAL A 12 8.62 -11.37 -10.72
CA VAL A 12 7.96 -10.13 -10.33
C VAL A 12 6.64 -10.54 -9.70
N THR A 13 6.69 -10.83 -8.41
CA THR A 13 5.48 -11.01 -7.60
C THR A 13 4.87 -9.62 -7.52
N VAL A 14 3.71 -9.41 -8.16
CA VAL A 14 2.90 -8.22 -7.89
C VAL A 14 2.59 -8.26 -6.40
N MET A 15 3.19 -7.35 -5.62
CA MET A 15 2.89 -7.22 -4.20
C MET A 15 1.45 -6.74 -4.11
N ALA A 16 0.56 -7.63 -3.68
CA ALA A 16 -0.83 -7.30 -3.46
C ALA A 16 -0.96 -6.46 -2.16
N LEU A 17 -1.97 -5.58 -2.10
CA LEU A 17 -2.19 -4.65 -0.97
C LEU A 17 -2.43 -5.36 0.38
N ASP A 18 -2.68 -6.67 0.37
CA ASP A 18 -2.96 -7.52 1.53
C ASP A 18 -1.72 -8.24 2.10
N ASP A 19 -0.57 -8.16 1.42
CA ASP A 19 0.68 -8.74 1.91
C ASP A 19 1.15 -8.03 3.19
N SER A 20 1.54 -8.79 4.22
CA SER A 20 1.95 -8.25 5.54
C SER A 20 3.26 -8.83 6.10
N PHE A 21 3.91 -8.07 6.99
CA PHE A 21 4.97 -8.51 7.88
C PHE A 21 4.45 -8.62 9.31
N THR A 22 4.98 -9.54 10.10
CA THR A 22 4.69 -9.63 11.54
C THR A 22 5.84 -8.99 12.31
N LEU A 23 5.51 -8.00 13.14
CA LEU A 23 6.44 -7.33 14.03
C LEU A 23 6.80 -8.24 15.23
N THR A 24 7.85 -7.87 15.97
CA THR A 24 8.32 -8.63 17.14
C THR A 24 7.28 -8.74 18.26
N ASN A 25 6.30 -7.84 18.29
CA ASN A 25 5.16 -7.86 19.21
C ASN A 25 3.95 -8.66 18.67
N GLY A 26 4.07 -9.33 17.53
CA GLY A 26 3.01 -10.14 16.91
C GLY A 26 2.01 -9.35 16.05
N VAL A 27 2.12 -8.02 15.98
CA VAL A 27 1.23 -7.19 15.14
C VAL A 27 1.59 -7.35 13.67
N LYS A 28 0.59 -7.50 12.81
CA LYS A 28 0.77 -7.54 11.36
C LYS A 28 0.67 -6.13 10.77
N ILE A 29 1.63 -5.75 9.95
CA ILE A 29 1.61 -4.50 9.18
C ILE A 29 1.67 -4.79 7.68
N PRO A 30 0.98 -4.02 6.82
CA PRO A 30 1.11 -4.15 5.38
C PRO A 30 2.56 -3.90 4.92
N LYS A 31 3.00 -4.61 3.89
CA LYS A 31 4.35 -4.39 3.31
C LYS A 31 4.45 -3.08 2.53
N LEU A 32 3.31 -2.52 2.12
CA LEU A 32 3.20 -1.26 1.39
C LEU A 32 2.33 -0.29 2.21
N GLY A 33 2.87 0.90 2.50
CA GLY A 33 2.15 2.00 3.13
C GLY A 33 2.23 3.25 2.26
N LEU A 34 1.29 4.18 2.44
CA LEU A 34 1.36 5.50 1.81
C LEU A 34 2.03 6.48 2.76
N ASP A 35 3.10 7.12 2.27
CA ASP A 35 3.76 8.25 2.94
C ASP A 35 3.12 9.57 2.49
N THR A 36 2.88 10.49 3.43
CA THR A 36 2.35 11.84 3.15
C THR A 36 3.41 12.93 3.23
N TRP A 37 4.70 12.58 3.29
CA TRP A 37 5.78 13.57 3.31
C TRP A 37 5.66 14.57 2.15
N ARG A 38 5.66 15.87 2.49
CA ARG A 38 5.49 17.04 1.59
C ARG A 38 4.11 17.21 0.93
N VAL A 39 3.08 16.50 1.39
CA VAL A 39 1.69 16.89 1.12
C VAL A 39 1.40 18.18 1.91
N CYS A 40 0.74 19.16 1.30
CA CYS A 40 0.34 20.37 2.02
C CYS A 40 -0.63 20.02 3.15
N ASP A 41 -0.50 20.69 4.30
CA ASP A 41 -1.27 20.37 5.52
C ASP A 41 -2.79 20.35 5.29
N ASP A 42 -3.30 21.23 4.42
CA ASP A 42 -4.72 21.31 4.06
C ASP A 42 -5.18 20.19 3.09
N GLU A 43 -4.24 19.42 2.54
CA GLU A 43 -4.47 18.32 1.61
C GLU A 43 -4.26 16.94 2.24
N VAL A 44 -3.50 16.81 3.32
CA VAL A 44 -3.21 15.54 4.01
C VAL A 44 -4.48 14.75 4.30
N GLY A 45 -5.52 15.42 4.81
CA GLY A 45 -6.80 14.78 5.11
C GLY A 45 -7.53 14.24 3.87
N ARG A 46 -7.43 14.91 2.72
CA ARG A 46 -8.03 14.44 1.46
C ARG A 46 -7.25 13.23 0.92
N THR A 47 -5.93 13.31 0.95
CA THR A 47 -5.02 12.23 0.51
C THR A 47 -5.22 10.96 1.34
N ALA A 48 -5.30 11.06 2.67
CA ALA A 48 -5.54 9.92 3.54
C ALA A 48 -6.89 9.23 3.26
N ARG A 49 -7.96 10.02 3.07
CA ARG A 49 -9.29 9.47 2.73
C ARG A 49 -9.31 8.76 1.38
N ALA A 50 -8.63 9.33 0.38
CA ALA A 50 -8.50 8.69 -0.93
C ALA A 50 -7.72 7.37 -0.83
N ALA A 51 -6.63 7.33 -0.07
CA ALA A 51 -5.81 6.14 0.13
C ALA A 51 -6.59 4.98 0.75
N ILE A 52 -7.38 5.28 1.79
CA ILE A 52 -8.28 4.31 2.43
C ILE A 52 -9.32 3.80 1.43
N GLY A 53 -9.92 4.70 0.63
CA GLY A 53 -10.87 4.32 -0.42
C GLY A 53 -10.28 3.42 -1.51
N LEU A 54 -8.97 3.49 -1.73
CA LEU A 54 -8.22 2.63 -2.66
C LEU A 54 -7.68 1.35 -2.02
N GLY A 55 -7.96 1.11 -0.73
CA GLY A 55 -7.59 -0.11 -0.02
C GLY A 55 -6.29 -0.04 0.79
N HIS A 56 -5.70 1.15 0.98
CA HIS A 56 -4.57 1.30 1.90
C HIS A 56 -5.05 1.18 3.35
N SER A 57 -4.49 0.23 4.09
CA SER A 57 -4.78 0.01 5.51
C SER A 57 -3.76 0.70 6.43
N HIS A 58 -2.67 1.22 5.87
CA HIS A 58 -1.61 1.91 6.61
C HIS A 58 -1.25 3.22 5.89
N VAL A 59 -1.40 4.32 6.63
CA VAL A 59 -1.06 5.68 6.19
C VAL A 59 -0.10 6.23 7.24
N ASP A 60 1.10 6.57 6.81
CA ASP A 60 2.13 7.15 7.66
C ASP A 60 2.10 8.67 7.52
N ILE A 61 2.12 9.38 8.65
CA ILE A 61 2.03 10.84 8.74
C ILE A 61 3.13 11.29 9.72
N ALA A 62 3.95 12.26 9.30
CA ALA A 62 5.06 12.82 10.07
C ALA A 62 4.82 14.28 10.46
#